data_AF-A0A072PKR8-F1
#
_entry.id   AF-A0A072PKR8-F1
#
_cell.length_a   1.000
_cell.length_b   1.000
_cell.length_c   1.000
_cell.angle_alpha   90.00
_cell.angle_beta   90.00
_cell.angle_gamma   90.00
#
_symmetry.space_group_name_H-M   'P 1'
#
loop_
_entity.id
_entity.type
_entity.pdbx_description
1 polymer ?
#
loop_
_entity_poly.entity_id
_entity_poly.type
_entity_poly.pdbx_seq_one_letter_code
_entity_poly.pdbx_strand_id
1 'polypeptide(L)'
;MLFCPESPRWLASKDNWEKASSILSEVRHLPMEHPYLQQELLELRTQLELERSWVRDTGFWSLQKECWTIAANRKRALLTVGLITCQQWSGTGAINYYAPTIFKGLGLSSTTTGLFATGVYGIVKVVSCGIFILFMADSLGRRISFMWSGIVQGCCMFYLGFYVRFTPNVGKADHPPPAGIAALAMVYVFAAAFNMGWGPVSWIFVSEIPTNRLRAYNVALASLTHWAHNLAVSKATPVMLLATPYGAYFIFGSINLLMGLAAYFLPETKGISLERMDELFGAADFSHLDDVGFAAKQAKEVAEVENIALPKTKP
;
A
#
# COMPACT_ATOMS: atom_id res chain seq x y z
N MET A 1 -6.97 20.22 5.57
CA MET A 1 -6.03 21.28 5.15
C MET A 1 -6.24 22.59 5.90
N LEU A 2 -7.48 23.08 6.11
CA LEU A 2 -7.72 24.32 6.90
C LEU A 2 -7.18 24.30 8.35
N PHE A 3 -6.98 23.12 8.96
CA PHE A 3 -6.49 22.97 10.34
C PHE A 3 -5.16 22.21 10.44
N CYS A 4 -4.51 21.89 9.33
CA CYS A 4 -3.23 21.18 9.34
C CYS A 4 -2.12 22.21 9.07
N PRO A 5 -1.08 22.28 9.92
CA PRO A 5 0.07 23.10 9.58
C PRO A 5 0.71 22.59 8.29
N GLU A 6 1.32 23.51 7.56
CA GLU A 6 2.03 23.17 6.32
C GLU A 6 3.22 22.25 6.63
N SER A 7 3.60 21.41 5.67
CA SER A 7 4.70 20.46 5.87
C SER A 7 5.98 21.19 6.32
N PRO A 8 6.63 20.80 7.45
CA PRO A 8 7.90 21.38 7.89
C PRO A 8 8.96 21.38 6.78
N ARG A 9 8.98 20.32 5.98
CA ARG A 9 9.87 20.18 4.82
C ARG A 9 9.59 21.22 3.75
N TRP A 10 8.31 21.49 3.43
CA TRP A 10 7.96 22.51 2.45
C TRP A 10 8.35 23.91 2.94
N LEU A 11 8.12 24.21 4.22
CA LEU A 11 8.54 25.48 4.83
C LEU A 11 10.06 25.65 4.81
N ALA A 12 10.80 24.59 5.16
CA ALA A 12 12.25 24.55 5.07
C ALA A 12 12.74 24.76 3.61
N SER A 13 12.04 24.18 2.62
CA SER A 13 12.38 24.38 1.20
C SER A 13 12.27 25.85 0.75
N LYS A 14 11.42 26.63 1.43
CA LYS A 14 11.22 28.08 1.23
C LYS A 14 12.11 28.96 2.14
N ASP A 15 13.16 28.38 2.73
CA ASP A 15 14.05 29.02 3.72
C ASP A 15 13.37 29.49 5.02
N ASN A 16 12.16 29.01 5.31
CA ASN A 16 11.45 29.36 6.54
C ASN A 16 11.73 28.36 7.68
N TRP A 17 12.99 28.37 8.15
CA TRP A 17 13.50 27.41 9.13
C TRP A 17 12.87 27.54 10.52
N GLU A 18 12.54 28.76 10.96
CA GLU A 18 11.91 29.00 12.26
C GLU A 18 10.51 28.38 12.36
N LYS A 19 9.68 28.53 11.31
CA LYS A 19 8.37 27.88 11.27
C LYS A 19 8.50 26.37 11.10
N ALA A 20 9.46 25.92 10.28
CA ALA A 20 9.71 24.50 10.09
C ALA A 20 10.09 23.81 11.41
N SER A 21 11.00 24.39 12.20
CA SER A 21 11.42 23.83 13.50
C SER A 21 10.31 23.88 14.54
N SER A 22 9.54 24.97 14.58
CA SER A 22 8.39 25.12 15.49
C SER A 22 7.31 24.06 15.21
N ILE A 23 6.90 23.91 13.94
CA ILE A 23 5.90 22.90 13.57
C ILE A 23 6.44 21.48 13.77
N LEU A 24 7.72 21.24 13.49
CA LEU A 24 8.32 19.93 13.74
C LEU A 24 8.32 19.58 15.24
N SER A 25 8.63 20.55 16.10
CA SER A 25 8.56 20.42 17.56
C SER A 25 7.14 20.14 18.06
N GLU A 26 6.15 20.84 17.50
CA GLU A 26 4.73 20.62 17.80
C GLU A 26 4.27 19.21 17.38
N VAL A 27 4.58 18.79 16.15
CA VAL A 27 4.19 17.48 15.62
C VAL A 27 4.86 16.34 16.39
N ARG A 28 6.14 16.49 16.75
CA ARG A 28 6.91 15.48 17.49
C ARG A 28 6.63 15.49 19.00
N HIS A 29 5.97 16.52 19.53
CA HIS A 29 5.77 16.73 20.97
C HIS A 29 7.09 16.70 21.76
N LEU A 30 8.15 17.25 21.17
CA LEU A 30 9.50 17.30 21.76
C LEU A 30 9.99 18.75 21.80
N PRO A 31 10.75 19.15 22.85
CA PRO A 31 11.33 20.48 22.91
C PRO A 31 12.34 20.69 21.77
N MET A 32 12.51 21.93 21.31
CA MET A 32 13.41 22.22 20.19
C MET A 32 14.86 21.76 20.43
N GLU A 33 15.33 21.75 21.67
CA GLU A 33 16.70 21.33 22.00
C GLU A 33 16.89 19.80 22.05
N HIS A 34 15.82 19.01 21.89
CA HIS A 34 15.91 17.56 22.00
C HIS A 34 16.85 16.98 20.91
N PRO A 35 17.83 16.12 21.25
CA PRO A 35 18.83 15.62 20.31
C PRO A 35 18.23 14.98 19.04
N TYR A 36 17.15 14.20 19.20
CA TYR A 36 16.41 13.61 18.08
C TYR A 36 15.88 14.65 17.10
N LEU A 37 15.33 15.77 17.60
CA LEU A 37 14.74 16.80 16.76
C LEU A 37 15.83 17.62 16.05
N GLN A 38 16.93 17.90 16.75
CA GLN A 38 18.10 18.56 16.16
C GLN A 38 18.72 17.72 15.04
N GLN A 39 18.80 16.41 15.23
CA GLN A 39 19.25 15.49 14.20
C GLN A 39 18.31 15.50 12.98
N GLU A 40 17.00 15.39 13.19
CA GLU A 40 16.00 15.41 12.10
C GLU A 40 16.05 16.74 11.31
N LEU A 41 16.25 17.87 11.99
CA LEU A 41 16.43 19.17 11.34
C LEU A 41 17.73 19.26 10.53
N LEU A 42 18.81 18.68 11.03
CA LEU A 42 20.10 18.66 10.35
C LEU A 42 20.03 17.80 9.08
N GLU A 43 19.42 16.62 9.18
CA GLU A 43 19.11 15.73 8.07
C GLU A 43 18.29 16.46 6.98
N LEU A 44 17.20 17.11 7.37
CA LEU A 44 16.38 17.95 6.49
C LEU A 44 17.18 19.06 5.79
N ARG A 45 18.10 19.73 6.51
CA ARG A 45 18.95 20.79 5.95
C ARG A 45 19.92 20.24 4.92
N THR A 46 20.63 19.17 5.24
CA THR A 46 21.57 18.53 4.31
C THR A 46 20.86 18.06 3.04
N GLN A 47 19.65 17.49 3.16
CA GLN A 47 18.86 17.11 2.00
C GLN A 47 18.44 18.28 1.13
N LEU A 48 17.97 19.38 1.73
CA LEU A 48 17.53 20.55 0.96
C LEU A 48 18.70 21.27 0.28
N GLU A 49 19.87 21.31 0.91
CA GLU A 49 21.09 21.82 0.29
C GLU A 49 21.54 20.96 -0.89
N LEU A 50 21.51 19.63 -0.73
CA LEU A 50 21.72 18.70 -1.83
C LEU A 50 20.71 18.97 -2.93
N GLU A 51 19.40 18.94 -2.66
CA GLU A 51 18.34 19.22 -3.63
C GLU A 51 18.55 20.54 -4.38
N ARG A 52 18.90 21.63 -3.68
CA ARG A 52 19.19 22.94 -4.28
C ARG A 52 20.39 22.91 -5.23
N SER A 53 21.41 22.12 -4.93
CA SER A 53 22.53 21.94 -5.86
C SER A 53 22.09 21.29 -7.19
N TRP A 54 21.00 20.51 -7.17
CA TRP A 54 20.39 19.88 -8.35
C TRP A 54 19.34 20.77 -9.08
N VAL A 55 18.91 21.90 -8.50
CA VAL A 55 17.81 22.76 -9.00
C VAL A 55 18.10 23.42 -10.37
N ARG A 56 19.35 23.38 -10.88
CA ARG A 56 19.63 23.87 -12.25
C ARG A 56 18.92 23.09 -13.35
N ASP A 57 18.47 21.86 -13.09
CA ASP A 57 17.75 21.01 -14.06
C ASP A 57 16.36 20.58 -13.53
N THR A 58 15.37 21.48 -13.48
CA THR A 58 14.01 21.18 -12.95
C THR A 58 12.93 20.97 -14.02
N GLY A 59 13.29 20.93 -15.30
CA GLY A 59 12.33 20.72 -16.38
C GLY A 59 11.69 19.33 -16.35
N PHE A 60 10.45 19.19 -16.83
CA PHE A 60 9.75 17.90 -16.96
C PHE A 60 10.63 16.82 -17.63
N TRP A 61 11.32 17.19 -18.71
CA TRP A 61 12.23 16.30 -19.44
C TRP A 61 13.49 15.92 -18.66
N SER A 62 13.97 16.79 -17.76
CA SER A 62 15.12 16.49 -16.91
C SER A 62 14.78 15.46 -15.85
N LEU A 63 13.60 15.55 -15.22
CA LEU A 63 13.10 14.56 -14.26
C LEU A 63 12.86 13.21 -14.94
N GLN A 64 12.27 13.21 -16.14
CA GLN A 64 12.12 12.01 -16.95
C GLN A 64 13.50 11.40 -17.25
N LYS A 65 14.44 12.20 -17.74
CA LYS A 65 15.80 11.71 -18.04
C LYS A 65 16.44 11.08 -16.80
N GLU A 66 16.46 11.79 -15.68
CA GLU A 66 17.01 11.32 -14.40
C GLU A 66 16.36 10.02 -13.91
N CYS A 67 15.03 9.92 -14.00
CA CYS A 67 14.29 8.75 -13.57
C CYS A 67 14.63 7.49 -14.39
N TRP A 68 14.86 7.63 -15.70
CA TRP A 68 15.02 6.49 -16.61
C TRP A 68 16.48 6.18 -16.98
N THR A 69 17.40 7.15 -16.89
CA THR A 69 18.83 6.93 -17.17
C THR A 69 19.56 6.35 -15.97
N ILE A 70 19.27 6.83 -14.75
CA ILE A 70 19.92 6.36 -13.52
C ILE A 70 19.34 5.00 -13.14
N ALA A 71 20.21 3.98 -13.03
CA ALA A 71 19.77 2.60 -12.80
C ALA A 71 18.98 2.41 -11.51
N ALA A 72 19.36 3.09 -10.42
CA ALA A 72 18.64 3.03 -9.14
C ALA A 72 17.22 3.61 -9.26
N ASN A 73 17.09 4.83 -9.79
CA ASN A 73 15.78 5.48 -9.99
C ASN A 73 14.90 4.71 -10.97
N ARG A 74 15.48 4.13 -12.02
CA ARG A 74 14.75 3.30 -12.98
C ARG A 74 14.18 2.05 -12.30
N LYS A 75 14.96 1.37 -11.44
CA LYS A 75 14.45 0.22 -10.67
C LYS A 75 13.27 0.61 -9.79
N ARG A 76 13.34 1.76 -9.12
CA ARG A 76 12.26 2.31 -8.26
C ARG A 76 10.98 2.62 -9.04
N ALA A 77 11.12 3.25 -10.20
CA ALA A 77 9.99 3.55 -11.09
C ALA A 77 9.37 2.27 -11.67
N LEU A 78 10.19 1.30 -12.09
CA LEU A 78 9.70 0.02 -12.58
C LEU A 78 8.99 -0.78 -11.48
N LEU A 79 9.49 -0.77 -10.24
CA LEU A 79 8.81 -1.37 -9.09
C LEU A 79 7.46 -0.71 -8.85
N THR A 80 7.40 0.62 -8.93
CA THR A 80 6.14 1.38 -8.79
C THR A 80 5.12 0.98 -9.86
N VAL A 81 5.53 0.97 -11.13
CA VAL A 81 4.66 0.57 -12.25
C VAL A 81 4.22 -0.88 -12.10
N GLY A 82 5.15 -1.79 -11.82
CA GLY A 82 4.85 -3.22 -11.67
C GLY A 82 3.91 -3.49 -10.51
N LEU A 83 4.12 -2.86 -9.36
CA LEU A 83 3.33 -3.08 -8.16
C LEU A 83 1.89 -2.56 -8.31
N ILE A 84 1.71 -1.38 -8.91
CA ILE A 84 0.38 -0.84 -9.22
C ILE A 84 -0.31 -1.67 -10.31
N THR A 85 0.44 -2.17 -11.29
CA THR A 85 -0.10 -3.10 -12.29
C THR A 85 -0.63 -4.37 -11.61
N CYS A 86 0.17 -5.01 -10.76
CA CYS A 86 -0.26 -6.18 -9.98
C CYS A 86 -1.51 -5.87 -9.13
N GLN A 87 -1.54 -4.72 -8.45
CA GLN A 87 -2.71 -4.30 -7.68
C GLN A 87 -3.98 -4.27 -8.54
N GLN A 88 -3.96 -3.67 -9.73
CA GLN A 88 -5.15 -3.57 -10.58
C GLN A 88 -5.57 -4.92 -11.16
N TRP A 89 -4.59 -5.75 -11.53
CA TRP A 89 -4.83 -7.10 -12.06
C TRP A 89 -5.12 -8.16 -10.99
N SER A 90 -5.17 -7.78 -9.70
CA SER A 90 -5.68 -8.65 -8.62
C SER A 90 -7.16 -9.02 -8.78
N GLY A 91 -7.90 -8.32 -9.65
CA GLY A 91 -9.34 -8.50 -9.82
C GLY A 91 -10.21 -7.71 -8.84
N THR A 92 -9.61 -6.88 -7.97
CA THR A 92 -10.37 -5.99 -7.07
C THR A 92 -11.25 -5.01 -7.84
N GLY A 93 -10.73 -4.41 -8.93
CA GLY A 93 -11.50 -3.49 -9.78
C GLY A 93 -12.71 -4.20 -10.41
N ALA A 94 -12.49 -5.39 -10.97
CA ALA A 94 -13.53 -6.24 -11.53
C ALA A 94 -14.66 -6.51 -10.52
N ILE A 95 -14.31 -6.93 -9.30
CA ILE A 95 -15.29 -7.17 -8.23
C ILE A 95 -16.00 -5.88 -7.84
N ASN A 96 -15.29 -4.77 -7.67
CA ASN A 96 -15.91 -3.50 -7.27
C ASN A 96 -16.94 -2.99 -8.28
N TYR A 97 -16.64 -3.06 -9.59
CA TYR A 97 -17.55 -2.59 -10.64
C TYR A 97 -18.72 -3.54 -10.90
N TYR A 98 -18.47 -4.85 -10.80
CA TYR A 98 -19.45 -5.87 -11.15
C TYR A 98 -19.96 -6.66 -9.94
N ALA A 99 -19.79 -6.15 -8.71
CA ALA A 99 -20.23 -6.81 -7.49
C ALA A 99 -21.70 -7.25 -7.57
N PRO A 100 -22.67 -6.40 -7.94
CA PRO A 100 -24.06 -6.86 -8.06
C PRO A 100 -24.24 -8.03 -9.04
N THR A 101 -23.55 -7.99 -10.18
CA THR A 101 -23.61 -9.05 -11.20
C THR A 101 -22.96 -10.33 -10.71
N ILE A 102 -21.82 -10.25 -10.02
CA ILE A 102 -21.10 -11.39 -9.46
C ILE A 102 -21.94 -12.03 -8.34
N PHE A 103 -22.44 -11.25 -7.38
CA PHE A 103 -23.25 -11.74 -6.28
C PHE A 103 -24.56 -12.39 -6.76
N LYS A 104 -25.21 -11.82 -7.78
CA LYS A 104 -26.35 -12.45 -8.47
C LYS A 104 -25.93 -13.76 -9.14
N GLY A 105 -24.79 -13.76 -9.82
CA GLY A 105 -24.19 -14.95 -10.44
C GLY A 105 -23.72 -16.02 -9.45
N LEU A 106 -23.66 -15.71 -8.15
CA LEU A 106 -23.35 -16.65 -7.06
C LEU A 106 -24.60 -17.22 -6.36
N GLY A 107 -25.79 -16.69 -6.67
CA GLY A 107 -27.08 -17.26 -6.26
C GLY A 107 -27.89 -16.41 -5.30
N LEU A 108 -27.58 -15.11 -5.14
CA LEU A 108 -28.44 -14.19 -4.38
C LEU A 108 -29.63 -13.71 -5.22
N SER A 109 -30.80 -13.58 -4.58
CA SER A 109 -31.99 -13.00 -5.19
C SER A 109 -31.84 -11.48 -5.39
N SER A 110 -32.53 -10.93 -6.39
CA SER A 110 -32.36 -9.54 -6.83
C SER A 110 -32.57 -8.49 -5.73
N THR A 111 -33.44 -8.74 -4.74
CA THR A 111 -33.82 -7.75 -3.72
C THR A 111 -32.75 -7.58 -2.64
N THR A 112 -32.06 -8.66 -2.24
CA THR A 112 -30.98 -8.62 -1.23
C THR A 112 -29.61 -8.37 -1.85
N THR A 113 -29.43 -8.62 -3.14
CA THR A 113 -28.13 -8.47 -3.84
C THR A 113 -27.56 -7.06 -3.70
N GLY A 114 -28.37 -6.00 -3.82
CA GLY A 114 -27.88 -4.63 -3.67
C GLY A 114 -27.26 -4.36 -2.30
N LEU A 115 -27.98 -4.66 -1.21
CA LEU A 115 -27.52 -4.40 0.15
C LEU A 115 -26.24 -5.19 0.49
N PHE A 116 -26.17 -6.47 0.14
CA PHE A 116 -25.01 -7.31 0.44
C PHE A 116 -23.81 -6.99 -0.45
N ALA A 117 -24.03 -6.76 -1.75
CA ALA A 117 -22.95 -6.56 -2.72
C ALA A 117 -22.34 -5.16 -2.66
N THR A 118 -23.08 -4.14 -2.22
CA THR A 118 -22.56 -2.76 -2.15
C THR A 118 -22.46 -2.25 -0.72
N GLY A 119 -23.53 -2.36 0.07
CA GLY A 119 -23.60 -1.84 1.44
C GLY A 119 -22.66 -2.59 2.40
N VAL A 120 -22.95 -3.88 2.65
CA VAL A 120 -22.14 -4.71 3.55
C VAL A 120 -20.71 -4.86 3.05
N TYR A 121 -20.55 -5.03 1.73
CA TYR A 121 -19.22 -5.11 1.10
C TYR A 121 -18.38 -3.85 1.37
N GLY A 122 -18.97 -2.65 1.24
CA GLY A 122 -18.31 -1.40 1.59
C GLY A 122 -17.89 -1.33 3.05
N ILE A 123 -18.79 -1.72 3.98
CA ILE A 123 -18.50 -1.74 5.42
C ILE A 123 -17.33 -2.67 5.73
N VAL A 124 -17.32 -3.90 5.18
CA VAL A 124 -16.22 -4.85 5.37
C VAL A 124 -14.89 -4.25 4.89
N LYS A 125 -14.87 -3.56 3.74
CA LYS A 125 -13.66 -2.90 3.24
C LYS A 125 -13.18 -1.80 4.18
N VAL A 126 -14.07 -0.93 4.66
CA VAL A 126 -13.72 0.16 5.58
C VAL A 126 -13.17 -0.38 6.89
N VAL A 127 -13.87 -1.35 7.51
CA VAL A 127 -13.45 -1.95 8.77
C VAL A 127 -12.12 -2.70 8.61
N SER A 128 -11.97 -3.51 7.57
CA SER A 128 -10.72 -4.26 7.32
C SER A 128 -9.53 -3.32 7.07
N CYS A 129 -9.75 -2.26 6.30
CA CYS A 129 -8.73 -1.22 6.07
C CYS A 129 -8.37 -0.50 7.36
N GLY A 130 -9.37 -0.13 8.17
CA GLY A 130 -9.16 0.53 9.47
C GLY A 130 -8.36 -0.34 10.43
N ILE A 131 -8.71 -1.63 10.56
CA ILE A 131 -7.95 -2.58 11.39
C ILE A 131 -6.50 -2.69 10.90
N PHE A 132 -6.30 -2.79 9.58
CA PHE A 132 -4.95 -2.87 9.02
C PHE A 132 -4.12 -1.63 9.34
N ILE A 133 -4.65 -0.44 9.05
CA ILE A 133 -3.92 0.82 9.24
C ILE A 133 -3.61 1.06 10.71
N LEU A 134 -4.57 0.81 11.62
CA LEU A 134 -4.41 1.11 13.04
C LEU A 134 -3.50 0.13 13.79
N PHE A 135 -3.50 -1.16 13.42
CA PHE A 135 -2.84 -2.18 14.22
C PHE A 135 -1.71 -2.91 13.49
N MET A 136 -1.73 -2.95 12.16
CA MET A 136 -0.93 -3.91 11.38
C MET A 136 0.05 -3.28 10.40
N ALA A 137 -0.21 -2.07 9.91
CA ALA A 137 0.61 -1.41 8.91
C ALA A 137 2.07 -1.23 9.37
N ASP A 138 2.27 -0.88 10.64
CA ASP A 138 3.61 -0.66 11.20
C ASP A 138 4.22 -1.92 11.84
N SER A 139 3.41 -2.93 12.18
CA SER A 139 3.86 -4.14 12.88
C SER A 139 4.17 -5.31 11.95
N LEU A 140 3.44 -5.50 10.84
CA LEU A 140 3.58 -6.70 9.99
C LEU A 140 4.70 -6.61 8.95
N GLY A 141 5.16 -5.40 8.61
CA GLY A 141 6.08 -5.17 7.49
C GLY A 141 5.38 -5.18 6.13
N ARG A 142 5.96 -4.49 5.14
CA ARG A 142 5.34 -4.28 3.82
C ARG A 142 5.42 -5.55 2.97
N ARG A 143 6.57 -6.24 2.99
CA ARG A 143 6.81 -7.45 2.20
C ARG A 143 5.87 -8.59 2.60
N ILE A 144 5.81 -8.87 3.90
CA ILE A 144 4.93 -9.92 4.44
C ILE A 144 3.47 -9.60 4.12
N SER A 145 3.07 -8.32 4.26
CA SER A 145 1.72 -7.88 3.94
C SER A 145 1.30 -8.19 2.50
N PHE A 146 2.17 -7.96 1.51
CA PHE A 146 1.90 -8.32 0.12
C PHE A 146 1.83 -9.83 -0.11
N MET A 147 2.72 -10.60 0.53
CA MET A 147 2.77 -12.05 0.35
C MET A 147 1.51 -12.75 0.85
N TRP A 148 1.13 -12.53 2.12
CA TRP A 148 0.00 -13.24 2.70
C TRP A 148 -1.31 -12.82 2.04
N SER A 149 -1.49 -11.52 1.77
CA SER A 149 -2.71 -11.01 1.14
C SER A 149 -2.87 -11.56 -0.27
N GLY A 150 -1.79 -11.62 -1.06
CA GLY A 150 -1.81 -12.21 -2.41
C GLY A 150 -2.18 -13.68 -2.40
N ILE A 151 -1.64 -14.47 -1.46
CA ILE A 151 -1.97 -15.90 -1.31
C ILE A 151 -3.44 -16.08 -0.96
N VAL A 152 -3.95 -15.37 0.05
CA VAL A 152 -5.35 -15.46 0.48
C VAL A 152 -6.30 -15.03 -0.64
N GLN A 153 -6.00 -13.92 -1.33
CA GLN A 153 -6.77 -13.46 -2.48
C GLN A 153 -6.80 -14.49 -3.61
N GLY A 154 -5.65 -15.13 -3.89
CA GLY A 154 -5.54 -16.21 -4.86
C GLY A 154 -6.44 -17.38 -4.50
N CYS A 155 -6.34 -17.90 -3.28
CA CYS A 155 -7.18 -19.01 -2.79
C CYS A 155 -8.68 -18.68 -2.89
N CYS A 156 -9.09 -17.46 -2.52
CA CYS A 156 -10.49 -17.03 -2.64
C CYS A 156 -10.97 -17.05 -4.10
N MET A 157 -10.16 -16.52 -5.03
CA MET A 157 -10.47 -16.50 -6.45
C MET A 157 -10.53 -17.92 -7.05
N PHE A 158 -9.63 -18.82 -6.67
CA PHE A 158 -9.69 -20.22 -7.09
C PHE A 158 -10.98 -20.91 -6.59
N TYR A 159 -11.37 -20.67 -5.34
CA TYR A 159 -12.63 -21.18 -4.80
C TYR A 159 -13.84 -20.69 -5.62
N LEU A 160 -13.89 -19.39 -5.93
CA LEU A 160 -14.95 -18.82 -6.78
C LEU A 160 -14.97 -19.46 -8.18
N GLY A 161 -13.79 -19.65 -8.79
CA GLY A 161 -13.66 -20.32 -10.09
C GLY A 161 -14.19 -21.76 -10.07
N PHE A 162 -13.83 -22.54 -9.06
CA PHE A 162 -14.33 -23.91 -8.89
C PHE A 162 -15.84 -23.95 -8.63
N TYR A 163 -16.35 -23.06 -7.78
CA TYR A 163 -17.78 -22.99 -7.48
C TYR A 163 -18.60 -22.69 -8.74
N VAL A 164 -18.20 -21.68 -9.52
CA VAL A 164 -18.88 -21.30 -10.77
C VAL A 164 -18.76 -22.40 -11.83
N ARG A 165 -17.65 -23.16 -11.85
CA ARG A 165 -17.43 -24.24 -12.83
C ARG A 165 -18.24 -25.51 -12.54
N PHE A 166 -18.40 -25.87 -11.27
CA PHE A 166 -18.97 -27.16 -10.85
C PHE A 166 -20.42 -27.06 -10.35
N THR A 167 -20.98 -25.85 -10.23
CA THR A 167 -22.37 -25.65 -9.81
C THR A 167 -23.22 -25.22 -11.02
N PRO A 168 -23.95 -26.14 -11.68
CA PRO A 168 -24.56 -25.87 -12.99
C PRO A 168 -25.84 -25.02 -12.96
N ASN A 169 -26.38 -24.68 -11.78
CA ASN A 169 -27.65 -23.94 -11.64
C ASN A 169 -27.57 -22.79 -10.62
N VAL A 170 -26.54 -21.94 -10.73
CA VAL A 170 -26.42 -20.80 -9.82
C VAL A 170 -27.54 -19.78 -10.10
N GLY A 171 -28.36 -19.47 -9.08
CA GLY A 171 -29.42 -18.46 -9.15
C GLY A 171 -30.83 -18.94 -9.53
N LYS A 172 -31.09 -20.25 -9.60
CA LYS A 172 -32.47 -20.81 -9.79
C LYS A 172 -33.15 -21.25 -8.48
N ALA A 173 -32.45 -21.23 -7.36
CA ALA A 173 -32.99 -21.58 -6.04
C ALA A 173 -33.24 -20.31 -5.21
N ASP A 174 -34.33 -20.29 -4.44
CA ASP A 174 -34.69 -19.16 -3.56
C ASP A 174 -33.64 -18.91 -2.46
N HIS A 175 -32.86 -19.95 -2.12
CA HIS A 175 -31.75 -19.87 -1.19
C HIS A 175 -30.46 -20.42 -1.82
N PRO A 176 -29.31 -19.72 -1.66
CA PRO A 176 -28.03 -20.23 -2.13
C PRO A 176 -27.66 -21.51 -1.37
N PRO A 177 -27.12 -22.54 -2.07
CA PRO A 177 -26.63 -23.74 -1.40
C PRO A 177 -25.49 -23.38 -0.44
N PRO A 178 -25.12 -24.26 0.52
CA PRO A 178 -24.02 -24.01 1.46
C PRO A 178 -22.71 -23.58 0.76
N ALA A 179 -22.43 -24.17 -0.40
CA ALA A 179 -21.29 -23.79 -1.24
C ALA A 179 -21.40 -22.36 -1.82
N GLY A 180 -22.60 -21.88 -2.11
CA GLY A 180 -22.86 -20.50 -2.53
C GLY A 180 -22.69 -19.50 -1.39
N ILE A 181 -23.11 -19.86 -0.19
CA ILE A 181 -22.86 -19.04 1.01
C ILE A 181 -21.35 -18.92 1.26
N ALA A 182 -20.62 -20.03 1.14
CA ALA A 182 -19.16 -20.02 1.22
C ALA A 182 -18.53 -19.17 0.10
N ALA A 183 -19.04 -19.23 -1.13
CA ALA A 183 -18.55 -18.38 -2.22
C ALA A 183 -18.76 -16.89 -1.93
N LEU A 184 -19.93 -16.51 -1.40
CA LEU A 184 -20.20 -15.14 -0.96
C LEU A 184 -19.24 -14.71 0.15
N ALA A 185 -19.01 -15.57 1.15
CA ALA A 185 -18.03 -15.32 2.21
C ALA A 185 -16.61 -15.10 1.65
N MET A 186 -16.20 -15.89 0.65
CA MET A 186 -14.89 -15.74 0.00
C MET A 186 -14.74 -14.42 -0.74
N VAL A 187 -15.81 -13.82 -1.27
CA VAL A 187 -15.75 -12.46 -1.85
C VAL A 187 -15.43 -11.41 -0.77
N TYR A 188 -16.01 -11.55 0.43
CA TYR A 188 -15.71 -10.67 1.56
C TYR A 188 -14.30 -10.88 2.10
N VAL A 189 -13.84 -12.14 2.22
CA VAL A 189 -12.47 -12.48 2.64
C VAL A 189 -11.45 -11.94 1.63
N PHE A 190 -11.71 -12.07 0.33
CA PHE A 190 -10.89 -11.47 -0.73
C PHE A 190 -10.78 -9.95 -0.54
N ALA A 191 -11.89 -9.27 -0.28
CA ALA A 191 -11.91 -7.82 -0.09
C ALA A 191 -11.15 -7.41 1.18
N ALA A 192 -11.33 -8.15 2.28
CA ALA A 192 -10.59 -7.91 3.52
C ALA A 192 -9.08 -8.08 3.31
N ALA A 193 -8.65 -9.20 2.72
CA ALA A 193 -7.25 -9.49 2.42
C ALA A 193 -6.62 -8.41 1.52
N PHE A 194 -7.34 -7.94 0.49
CA PHE A 194 -6.87 -6.84 -0.35
C PHE A 194 -6.63 -5.55 0.48
N ASN A 195 -7.58 -5.17 1.35
CA ASN A 195 -7.43 -3.96 2.16
C ASN A 195 -6.39 -4.10 3.27
N MET A 196 -5.97 -5.32 3.60
CA MET A 196 -4.94 -5.58 4.60
C MET A 196 -3.55 -5.82 3.97
N GLY A 197 -3.40 -5.55 2.67
CA GLY A 197 -2.13 -5.71 1.95
C GLY A 197 -2.10 -4.84 0.70
N TRP A 198 -2.33 -5.44 -0.47
CA TRP A 198 -2.21 -4.78 -1.78
C TRP A 198 -2.96 -3.44 -1.93
N GLY A 199 -4.05 -3.21 -1.19
CA GLY A 199 -4.79 -1.96 -1.16
C GLY A 199 -3.96 -0.79 -0.64
N PRO A 200 -3.81 -0.63 0.69
CA PRO A 200 -3.10 0.51 1.28
C PRO A 200 -1.57 0.40 1.16
N VAL A 201 -1.00 -0.81 1.28
CA VAL A 201 0.46 -0.99 1.34
C VAL A 201 1.13 -0.60 0.03
N SER A 202 0.45 -0.80 -1.10
CA SER A 202 0.97 -0.39 -2.42
C SER A 202 1.20 1.12 -2.50
N TRP A 203 0.23 1.93 -2.07
CA TRP A 203 0.33 3.38 -2.10
C TRP A 203 1.35 3.91 -1.09
N ILE A 204 1.44 3.27 0.08
CA ILE A 204 2.49 3.56 1.07
C ILE A 204 3.86 3.29 0.44
N PHE A 205 4.07 2.10 -0.11
CA PHE A 205 5.32 1.68 -0.72
C PHE A 205 5.75 2.57 -1.91
N VAL A 206 4.81 2.97 -2.77
CA VAL A 206 5.04 3.91 -3.88
C VAL A 206 5.51 5.30 -3.41
N SER A 207 5.08 5.72 -2.22
CA SER A 207 5.52 6.99 -1.63
C SER A 207 6.87 6.88 -0.90
N GLU A 208 7.21 5.71 -0.38
CA GLU A 208 8.43 5.45 0.40
C GLU A 208 9.67 5.21 -0.47
N ILE A 209 9.55 4.45 -1.56
CA ILE A 209 10.70 4.07 -2.42
C ILE A 209 11.44 5.23 -3.11
N PRO A 210 10.77 6.19 -3.78
CA PRO A 210 11.46 7.14 -4.64
C PRO A 210 12.30 8.13 -3.84
N THR A 211 13.37 8.64 -4.46
CA THR A 211 14.13 9.77 -3.92
C THR A 211 13.18 10.95 -3.72
N ASN A 212 13.48 11.81 -2.77
CA ASN A 212 12.61 12.95 -2.47
C ASN A 212 12.29 13.81 -3.71
N ARG A 213 13.30 14.07 -4.55
CA ARG A 213 13.15 14.82 -5.80
C ARG A 213 12.19 14.14 -6.78
N LEU A 214 12.27 12.82 -6.92
CA LEU A 214 11.43 12.05 -7.84
C LEU A 214 10.12 11.56 -7.21
N ARG A 215 9.88 11.80 -5.91
CA ARG A 215 8.71 11.28 -5.20
C ARG A 215 7.40 11.74 -5.83
N ALA A 216 7.26 13.04 -6.06
CA ALA A 216 6.06 13.58 -6.70
C ALA A 216 5.83 13.02 -8.12
N TYR A 217 6.91 12.90 -8.90
CA TYR A 217 6.88 12.30 -10.23
C TYR A 217 6.47 10.81 -10.17
N ASN A 218 7.03 10.05 -9.22
CA ASN A 218 6.76 8.63 -9.05
C ASN A 218 5.31 8.37 -8.62
N VAL A 219 4.76 9.17 -7.71
CA VAL A 219 3.34 9.10 -7.32
C VAL A 219 2.41 9.46 -8.48
N ALA A 220 2.79 10.43 -9.32
CA ALA A 220 2.05 10.76 -10.54
C ALA A 220 2.10 9.59 -11.55
N LEU A 221 3.27 8.97 -11.74
CA LEU A 221 3.46 7.78 -12.59
C LEU A 221 2.62 6.60 -12.07
N ALA A 222 2.58 6.38 -10.75
CA ALA A 222 1.73 5.38 -10.12
C ALA A 222 0.25 5.63 -10.39
N SER A 223 -0.18 6.89 -10.25
CA SER A 223 -1.57 7.29 -10.50
C SER A 223 -1.97 7.08 -11.97
N LEU A 224 -1.11 7.48 -12.91
CA LEU A 224 -1.30 7.22 -14.34
C LEU A 224 -1.42 5.72 -14.61
N THR A 225 -0.49 4.92 -14.07
CA THR A 225 -0.48 3.46 -14.20
C THR A 225 -1.76 2.84 -13.63
N HIS A 226 -2.21 3.32 -12.47
CA HIS A 226 -3.41 2.84 -11.80
C HIS A 226 -4.65 3.06 -12.68
N TRP A 227 -4.84 4.26 -13.21
CA TRP A 227 -6.00 4.59 -14.05
C TRP A 227 -5.95 3.90 -15.42
N ALA A 228 -4.77 3.78 -16.03
CA ALA A 228 -4.61 3.05 -17.28
C ALA A 228 -5.02 1.58 -17.13
N HIS A 229 -4.53 0.90 -16.09
CA HIS A 229 -4.88 -0.49 -15.82
C HIS A 229 -6.30 -0.66 -15.28
N ASN A 230 -6.82 0.33 -14.55
CA ASN A 230 -8.22 0.35 -14.15
C ASN A 230 -9.14 0.30 -15.39
N LEU A 231 -8.86 1.11 -16.40
CA LEU A 231 -9.60 1.11 -17.67
C LEU A 231 -9.47 -0.25 -18.37
N ALA A 232 -8.26 -0.79 -18.46
CA ALA A 232 -8.02 -2.09 -19.09
C ALA A 232 -8.82 -3.22 -18.40
N VAL A 233 -8.73 -3.34 -17.07
CA VAL A 233 -9.45 -4.36 -16.30
C VAL A 233 -10.95 -4.16 -16.39
N SER A 234 -11.44 -2.92 -16.29
CA SER A 234 -12.88 -2.62 -16.38
C SER A 234 -13.47 -2.99 -17.74
N LYS A 235 -12.70 -2.84 -18.82
CA LYS A 235 -13.11 -3.24 -20.18
C LYS A 235 -12.96 -4.74 -20.43
N ALA A 236 -11.90 -5.37 -19.90
CA ALA A 236 -11.64 -6.79 -20.09
C ALA A 236 -12.61 -7.69 -19.29
N THR A 237 -12.96 -7.28 -18.07
CA THR A 237 -13.81 -8.06 -17.15
C THR A 237 -15.13 -8.53 -17.76
N PRO A 238 -15.97 -7.68 -18.37
CA PRO A 238 -17.24 -8.14 -18.95
C PRO A 238 -17.01 -9.13 -20.10
N VAL A 239 -15.99 -8.92 -20.93
CA VAL A 239 -15.64 -9.85 -22.02
C VAL A 239 -15.22 -11.21 -21.46
N MET A 240 -14.40 -11.22 -20.41
CA MET A 240 -13.96 -12.44 -19.74
C MET A 240 -15.13 -13.19 -19.10
N LEU A 241 -16.03 -12.47 -18.40
CA LEU A 241 -17.21 -13.06 -17.76
C LEU A 241 -18.22 -13.62 -18.78
N LEU A 242 -18.38 -12.98 -19.94
CA LEU A 242 -19.27 -13.46 -21.01
C LEU A 242 -18.69 -14.67 -21.74
N ALA A 243 -17.38 -14.68 -22.01
CA ALA A 243 -16.74 -15.79 -22.73
C ALA A 243 -16.58 -17.03 -21.84
N THR A 244 -16.04 -16.86 -20.63
CA THR A 244 -15.82 -17.96 -19.68
C THR A 244 -16.05 -17.47 -18.23
N PRO A 245 -17.28 -17.59 -17.69
CA PRO A 245 -17.62 -17.08 -16.36
C PRO A 245 -16.67 -17.57 -15.24
N TYR A 246 -16.24 -18.83 -15.29
CA TYR A 246 -15.30 -19.39 -14.31
C TYR A 246 -13.83 -19.05 -14.63
N GLY A 247 -13.49 -18.84 -15.91
CA GLY A 247 -12.12 -18.59 -16.38
C GLY A 247 -11.55 -17.30 -15.84
N ALA A 248 -12.38 -16.25 -15.73
CA ALA A 248 -11.98 -14.98 -15.16
C ALA A 248 -11.41 -15.11 -13.74
N TYR A 249 -12.07 -15.90 -12.88
CA TYR A 249 -11.61 -16.14 -11.51
C TYR A 249 -10.31 -16.91 -11.45
N PHE A 250 -10.09 -17.91 -12.31
CA PHE A 250 -8.82 -18.63 -12.37
C PHE A 250 -7.66 -17.76 -12.86
N ILE A 251 -7.90 -16.85 -13.81
CA ILE A 251 -6.90 -15.89 -14.29
C ILE A 251 -6.52 -14.95 -13.16
N PHE A 252 -7.49 -14.28 -12.53
CA PHE A 252 -7.21 -13.39 -11.40
C PHE A 252 -6.59 -14.14 -10.22
N GLY A 253 -7.05 -15.36 -9.92
CA GLY A 253 -6.48 -16.19 -8.86
C GLY A 253 -5.02 -16.54 -9.10
N SER A 254 -4.68 -16.92 -10.33
CA SER A 254 -3.29 -17.22 -10.72
C SER A 254 -2.40 -15.98 -10.62
N ILE A 255 -2.89 -14.82 -11.05
CA ILE A 255 -2.17 -13.55 -10.93
C ILE A 255 -1.96 -13.18 -9.45
N ASN A 256 -2.96 -13.38 -8.58
CA ASN A 256 -2.86 -13.14 -7.14
C ASN A 256 -1.82 -14.04 -6.45
N LEU A 257 -1.78 -15.34 -6.80
CA LEU A 257 -0.76 -16.25 -6.27
C LEU A 257 0.64 -15.85 -6.76
N LEU A 258 0.79 -15.56 -8.05
CA LEU A 258 2.07 -15.15 -8.62
C LEU A 258 2.56 -13.83 -8.02
N MET A 259 1.69 -12.83 -7.82
CA MET A 259 2.09 -11.57 -7.18
C MET A 259 2.44 -11.79 -5.70
N GLY A 260 1.71 -12.67 -4.99
CA GLY A 260 2.01 -13.01 -3.61
C GLY A 260 3.37 -13.69 -3.45
N LEU A 261 3.75 -14.55 -4.40
CA LEU A 261 5.09 -15.16 -4.45
C LEU A 261 6.15 -14.15 -4.88
N ALA A 262 5.86 -13.33 -5.89
CA ALA A 262 6.78 -12.29 -6.38
C ALA A 262 7.06 -11.22 -5.32
N ALA A 263 6.13 -11.00 -4.39
CA ALA A 263 6.32 -10.09 -3.27
C ALA A 263 7.50 -10.50 -2.37
N TYR A 264 7.93 -11.76 -2.36
CA TYR A 264 9.14 -12.19 -1.64
C TYR A 264 10.40 -11.44 -2.09
N PHE A 265 10.47 -11.06 -3.37
CA PHE A 265 11.60 -10.33 -3.94
C PHE A 265 11.52 -8.81 -3.72
N LEU A 266 10.43 -8.31 -3.12
CA LEU A 266 10.33 -6.89 -2.79
C LEU A 266 11.22 -6.56 -1.58
N PRO A 267 11.93 -5.42 -1.62
CA PRO A 267 12.68 -4.96 -0.46
C PRO A 267 11.72 -4.59 0.68
N GLU A 268 12.11 -4.87 1.91
CA GLU A 268 11.36 -4.46 3.09
C GLU A 268 11.68 -2.99 3.42
N THR A 269 10.64 -2.16 3.52
CA THR A 269 10.78 -0.71 3.79
C THR A 269 10.40 -0.33 5.21
N LYS A 270 9.91 -1.29 6.01
CA LYS A 270 9.51 -1.05 7.39
C LYS A 270 10.68 -0.57 8.24
N GLY A 271 10.49 0.58 8.90
CA GLY A 271 11.41 1.11 9.92
C GLY A 271 12.62 1.84 9.36
N ILE A 272 12.73 1.97 8.04
CA ILE A 272 13.79 2.74 7.38
C ILE A 272 13.30 4.18 7.22
N SER A 273 14.11 5.17 7.60
CA SER A 273 13.76 6.57 7.38
C SER A 273 13.67 6.86 5.87
N LEU A 274 12.73 7.72 5.47
CA LEU A 274 12.56 8.12 4.06
C LEU A 274 13.86 8.69 3.44
N GLU A 275 14.75 9.17 4.30
CA GLU A 275 16.04 9.76 3.96
C GLU A 275 17.10 8.70 3.64
N ARG A 276 17.00 7.53 4.28
CA ARG A 276 17.92 6.39 4.12
C ARG A 276 17.44 5.35 3.11
N MET A 277 16.27 5.56 2.51
CA MET A 277 15.76 4.71 1.43
C MET A 277 16.73 4.62 0.24
N ASP A 278 17.63 5.59 0.09
CA ASP A 278 18.67 5.58 -0.92
C ASP A 278 19.72 4.48 -0.73
N GLU A 279 19.94 4.03 0.50
CA GLU A 279 20.83 2.91 0.84
C GLU A 279 20.29 1.57 0.35
N LEU A 280 18.98 1.36 0.53
CA LEU A 280 18.30 0.10 0.18
C LEU A 280 18.38 -0.20 -1.33
N PHE A 281 18.51 0.84 -2.15
CA PHE A 281 18.62 0.73 -3.60
C PHE A 281 20.04 1.00 -4.13
N GLY A 282 21.03 1.11 -3.23
CA GLY A 282 22.45 1.25 -3.56
C GLY A 282 22.83 2.60 -4.20
N ALA A 283 22.10 3.67 -3.88
CA ALA A 283 22.33 5.01 -4.42
C ALA A 283 23.21 5.90 -3.50
N ALA A 284 23.29 5.58 -2.20
CA ALA A 284 24.16 6.24 -1.22
C ALA A 284 24.56 5.24 -0.12
N ASP A 285 25.75 5.39 0.46
CA ASP A 285 26.22 4.58 1.59
C ASP A 285 26.34 5.48 2.83
N PHE A 286 25.45 5.29 3.80
CA PHE A 286 25.51 5.93 5.13
C PHE A 286 25.78 4.90 6.24
N SER A 287 26.46 3.79 5.93
CA SER A 287 26.83 2.74 6.89
C SER A 287 27.60 3.24 8.12
N HIS A 288 28.09 4.48 8.08
CA HIS A 288 28.79 5.15 9.18
C HIS A 288 27.88 5.94 10.14
N LEU A 289 26.56 5.99 9.92
CA LEU A 289 25.59 6.70 10.76
C LEU A 289 24.56 5.74 11.34
N ASP A 290 24.29 5.81 12.64
CA ASP A 290 23.28 4.98 13.32
C ASP A 290 21.87 5.29 12.82
N ASP A 291 21.11 4.26 12.47
CA ASP A 291 19.75 4.39 11.92
C ASP A 291 18.76 4.80 13.01
N VAL A 292 18.22 6.01 12.91
CA VAL A 292 17.27 6.57 13.87
C VAL A 292 15.96 5.79 13.91
N GLY A 293 15.55 5.12 12.83
CA GLY A 293 14.36 4.28 12.80
C GLY A 293 14.57 2.97 13.57
N PHE A 294 15.76 2.37 13.42
CA PHE A 294 16.19 1.23 14.20
C PHE A 294 16.48 1.60 15.65
N ALA A 295 17.17 2.72 15.91
CA ALA A 295 17.50 3.22 17.23
C ALA A 295 16.26 3.69 18.01
N ALA A 296 15.26 4.30 17.36
CA ALA A 296 13.99 4.64 18.02
C ALA A 296 13.18 3.38 18.38
N LYS A 297 13.25 2.34 17.55
CA LYS A 297 12.59 1.06 17.82
C LYS A 297 13.33 0.27 18.92
N GLN A 298 14.66 0.28 18.88
CA GLN A 298 15.52 -0.34 19.88
C GLN A 298 15.44 0.41 21.21
N ALA A 299 15.34 1.74 21.21
CA ALA A 299 15.08 2.54 22.40
C ALA A 299 13.68 2.26 22.98
N LYS A 300 12.67 2.03 22.13
CA LYS A 300 11.35 1.57 22.58
C LYS A 300 11.41 0.18 23.21
N GLU A 301 12.07 -0.78 22.56
CA GLU A 301 12.23 -2.15 23.08
C GLU A 301 13.04 -2.16 24.38
N VAL A 302 14.11 -1.36 24.48
CA VAL A 302 14.90 -1.21 25.71
C VAL A 302 14.07 -0.57 26.82
N ALA A 303 13.30 0.49 26.54
CA ALA A 303 12.42 1.13 27.53
C ALA A 303 11.27 0.21 27.99
N GLU A 304 10.78 -0.68 27.12
CA GLU A 304 9.78 -1.70 27.49
C GLU A 304 10.38 -2.77 28.41
N VAL A 305 11.62 -3.22 28.13
CA VAL A 305 12.36 -4.17 28.98
C VAL A 305 12.72 -3.56 30.33
N GLU A 306 13.12 -2.28 30.37
CA GLU A 306 13.43 -1.57 31.62
C GLU A 306 12.18 -1.37 32.52
N ASN A 307 11.02 -1.11 31.91
CA ASN A 307 9.75 -1.02 32.64
C ASN A 307 9.24 -2.37 33.16
N ILE A 308 9.66 -3.49 32.57
CA ILE A 308 9.37 -4.85 33.08
C ILE A 308 10.36 -5.24 34.19
N ALA A 309 11.61 -4.78 34.10
CA ALA A 309 12.66 -5.08 35.07
C ALA A 309 12.54 -4.29 36.39
N LEU A 310 11.87 -3.15 36.39
CA LEU A 310 11.63 -2.34 37.59
C LEU A 310 10.17 -2.49 38.05
N PRO A 311 9.86 -3.38 39.01
CA PRO A 311 8.54 -3.39 39.61
C PRO A 311 8.33 -2.04 40.29
N LYS A 312 7.27 -1.33 39.88
CA LYS A 312 6.84 -0.06 40.46
C LYS A 312 6.79 -0.19 42.00
N THR A 313 7.80 0.33 42.68
CA THR A 313 7.75 0.57 44.12
C THR A 313 6.71 1.67 44.33
N LYS A 314 5.49 1.26 44.65
CA LYS A 314 4.44 2.18 45.09
C LYS A 314 4.88 2.83 46.41
N PRO A 315 4.64 4.14 46.61
CA PRO A 315 4.68 4.74 47.93
C PRO A 315 3.55 4.19 48.81
#